data_AF-A0A4Q1T9Z2-F1
#
_entry.id   AF-A0A4Q1T9Z2-F1
#
_cell.length_a   1.000
_cell.length_b   1.000
_cell.length_c   1.000
_cell.angle_alpha   90.00
_cell.angle_beta   90.00
_cell.angle_gamma   90.00
#
_symmetry.space_group_name_H-M   'P 1'
#
loop_
_entity.id
_entity.type
_entity.pdbx_description
1 polymer ?
#
loop_
_entity_poly.entity_id
_entity_poly.type
_entity_poly.pdbx_seq_one_letter_code
_entity_poly.pdbx_strand_id
1 'polypeptide(L)'
;MFGLGKKKGFDLLLLKPDSAEKDSGRRFIQILFPSIAANDFVQLMLRLQKSNLNTKEILGDIGGFTILSHVEGLEKITVMDEVQPEAEPIPFQDFSNQLLNRFNSMLNEEEHMEEAEDEDMLEADGQDDLVYFIGEFTLMKDGSF
;
A
#
# COMPACT_ATOMS: atom_id res chain seq x y z
N MET A 1 -18.67 29.64 -13.15
CA MET A 1 -18.05 28.62 -14.03
C MET A 1 -16.66 28.31 -13.48
N PHE A 2 -16.52 27.27 -12.66
CA PHE A 2 -15.23 26.77 -12.20
C PHE A 2 -14.91 25.54 -13.04
N GLY A 3 -14.01 25.70 -14.02
CA GLY A 3 -13.43 24.57 -14.72
C GLY A 3 -12.47 23.87 -13.76
N LEU A 4 -12.94 22.83 -13.08
CA LEU A 4 -12.07 21.79 -12.52
C LEU A 4 -11.33 21.16 -13.69
N GLY A 5 -10.19 21.73 -14.05
CA GLY A 5 -9.21 21.04 -14.87
C GLY A 5 -8.82 19.79 -14.11
N LYS A 6 -9.24 18.62 -14.59
CA LYS A 6 -8.76 17.32 -14.09
C LYS A 6 -7.24 17.45 -13.93
N LYS A 7 -6.69 17.24 -12.72
CA LYS A 7 -5.24 17.20 -12.50
C LYS A 7 -4.68 16.13 -13.44
N LYS A 8 -4.16 16.57 -14.60
CA LYS A 8 -3.48 15.71 -15.57
C LYS A 8 -2.06 15.58 -15.07
N GLY A 9 -1.72 14.42 -14.52
CA GLY A 9 -0.43 14.18 -13.90
C GLY A 9 -0.46 12.90 -13.07
N PHE A 10 0.70 12.59 -12.53
CA PHE A 10 0.89 11.52 -11.58
C PHE A 10 1.40 12.11 -10.27
N ASP A 11 1.05 11.43 -9.19
CA ASP A 11 1.57 11.70 -7.87
C ASP A 11 2.43 10.50 -7.45
N LEU A 12 3.40 10.76 -6.58
CA LEU A 12 4.31 9.75 -6.04
C LEU A 12 4.19 9.72 -4.53
N LEU A 13 4.05 8.52 -3.96
CA LEU A 13 4.12 8.29 -2.52
C LEU A 13 5.40 7.53 -2.21
N LEU A 14 6.20 8.06 -1.29
CA LEU A 14 7.45 7.45 -0.84
C LEU A 14 7.24 6.81 0.53
N LEU A 15 7.48 5.51 0.62
CA LEU A 15 7.42 4.75 1.88
C LEU A 15 8.82 4.30 2.29
N LYS A 16 9.04 4.20 3.61
CA LYS A 16 10.19 3.51 4.20
C LYS A 16 9.68 2.34 5.05
N PRO A 17 9.88 1.08 4.63
CA PRO A 17 9.60 -0.10 5.44
C PRO A 17 10.51 -0.20 6.67
N ASP A 18 10.07 -0.89 7.71
CA ASP A 18 10.85 -1.10 8.93
C ASP A 18 12.04 -2.07 8.69
N SER A 19 11.86 -2.99 7.74
CA SER A 19 12.90 -3.93 7.28
C SER A 19 14.16 -3.23 6.75
N ALA A 20 14.04 -1.97 6.32
CA ALA A 20 15.13 -1.17 5.77
C ALA A 20 16.17 -0.72 6.81
N GLU A 21 15.92 -0.88 8.12
CA GLU A 21 16.88 -0.47 9.14
C GLU A 21 17.99 -1.50 9.38
N LYS A 22 17.77 -2.77 9.00
CA LYS A 22 18.71 -3.88 9.25
C LYS A 22 19.65 -4.18 8.07
N ASP A 23 19.26 -3.80 6.86
CA ASP A 23 20.12 -3.88 5.69
C ASP A 23 20.86 -2.56 5.49
N SER A 24 22.16 -2.62 5.20
CA SER A 24 23.06 -1.45 5.09
C SER A 24 22.75 -0.44 3.96
N GLY A 25 21.59 -0.56 3.29
CA GLY A 25 21.12 0.31 2.23
C GLY A 25 19.78 0.97 2.59
N ARG A 26 19.59 2.24 2.19
CA ARG A 26 18.30 2.93 2.33
C ARG A 26 17.30 2.33 1.34
N ARG A 27 16.46 1.39 1.78
CA ARG A 27 15.35 0.90 0.95
C ARG A 27 14.16 1.83 1.05
N PHE A 28 13.69 2.29 -0.10
CA PHE A 28 12.46 3.05 -0.23
C PHE A 28 11.55 2.38 -1.23
N ILE A 29 10.24 2.48 -0.99
CA ILE A 29 9.22 2.07 -1.95
C ILE A 29 8.65 3.35 -2.55
N GLN A 30 8.74 3.46 -3.86
CA GLN A 30 8.16 4.57 -4.62
C GLN A 30 6.89 4.06 -5.29
N ILE A 31 5.75 4.68 -5.00
CA ILE A 31 4.45 4.28 -5.57
C ILE A 31 3.91 5.40 -6.44
N LEU A 32 3.64 5.09 -7.71
CA LEU A 32 3.12 6.03 -8.69
C LEU A 32 1.62 5.82 -8.91
N PHE A 33 0.83 6.89 -8.81
CA PHE A 33 -0.62 6.86 -9.03
C PHE A 33 -1.09 8.09 -9.82
N PRO A 34 -2.21 7.99 -10.55
CA PRO A 34 -2.84 9.16 -11.17
C PRO A 34 -3.24 10.20 -10.13
N SER A 35 -2.97 11.49 -10.39
CA SER A 35 -3.33 12.57 -9.46
C SER A 35 -4.84 12.66 -9.18
N ILE A 36 -5.69 12.06 -10.02
CA ILE A 36 -7.15 11.96 -9.79
C ILE A 36 -7.51 11.02 -8.63
N ALA A 37 -6.70 9.99 -8.38
CA ALA A 37 -6.89 9.02 -7.29
C ALA A 37 -6.10 9.41 -6.02
N ALA A 38 -5.38 10.53 -6.05
CA ALA A 38 -4.40 10.87 -5.02
C ALA A 38 -5.02 11.02 -3.63
N ASN A 39 -6.17 11.69 -3.52
CA ASN A 39 -6.83 11.87 -2.22
C ASN A 39 -7.17 10.52 -1.59
N ASP A 40 -7.86 9.66 -2.34
CA ASP A 40 -8.38 8.40 -1.80
C ASP A 40 -7.23 7.43 -1.49
N PHE A 41 -6.25 7.33 -2.40
CA PHE A 41 -5.08 6.48 -2.19
C PHE A 41 -4.22 6.94 -1.01
N VAL A 42 -3.94 8.24 -0.88
CA VAL A 42 -3.12 8.75 0.23
C VAL A 42 -3.84 8.59 1.56
N GLN A 43 -5.15 8.84 1.64
CA GLN A 43 -5.93 8.61 2.86
C GLN A 43 -5.96 7.14 3.25
N LEU A 44 -6.17 6.24 2.29
CA LEU A 44 -6.12 4.80 2.52
C LEU A 44 -4.76 4.36 3.07
N MET A 45 -3.67 4.83 2.45
CA MET A 45 -2.30 4.52 2.90
C MET A 45 -1.98 5.10 4.28
N LEU A 46 -2.45 6.32 4.58
CA LEU A 46 -2.31 6.93 5.92
C LEU A 46 -3.08 6.16 6.99
N ARG A 47 -4.24 5.59 6.64
CA ARG A 47 -5.01 4.72 7.53
C ARG A 47 -4.31 3.39 7.74
N LEU A 48 -3.82 2.76 6.67
CA LEU A 48 -3.05 1.52 6.74
C LEU A 48 -1.80 1.71 7.61
N GLN A 49 -1.05 2.80 7.43
CA GLN A 49 0.14 3.09 8.24
C GLN A 49 -0.14 3.04 9.75
N LYS A 50 -1.33 3.48 10.18
CA LYS A 50 -1.74 3.56 11.59
C LYS A 50 -2.44 2.31 12.10
N SER A 51 -2.81 1.37 11.23
CA SER A 51 -3.54 0.17 11.64
C SER A 51 -2.60 -0.89 12.20
N ASN A 52 -3.16 -1.83 12.96
CA ASN A 52 -2.44 -2.99 13.48
C ASN A 52 -2.01 -3.96 12.37
N LEU A 53 -2.49 -3.76 11.13
CA LEU A 53 -2.07 -4.54 9.97
C LEU A 53 -0.71 -4.08 9.41
N ASN A 54 -0.23 -2.89 9.77
CA ASN A 54 1.07 -2.40 9.31
C ASN A 54 2.23 -3.00 10.11
N THR A 55 2.40 -4.31 9.99
CA THR A 55 3.47 -5.07 10.65
C THR A 55 4.22 -5.92 9.63
N LYS A 56 5.44 -6.32 9.98
CA LYS A 56 6.26 -7.16 9.10
C LYS A 56 5.63 -8.55 8.94
N GLU A 57 4.97 -9.03 9.97
CA GLU A 57 4.28 -10.31 10.03
C GLU A 57 3.16 -10.37 8.98
N ILE A 58 2.40 -9.27 8.83
CA ILE A 58 1.24 -9.19 7.93
C ILE A 58 1.64 -8.76 6.52
N LEU A 59 2.43 -7.70 6.38
CA LEU A 59 2.76 -7.10 5.08
C LEU A 59 4.11 -7.55 4.52
N GLY A 60 4.81 -8.46 5.21
CA GLY A 60 6.13 -8.92 4.80
C GLY A 60 7.16 -7.78 4.77
N ASP A 61 7.96 -7.71 3.70
CA ASP A 61 9.04 -6.73 3.58
C ASP A 61 8.56 -5.27 3.47
N ILE A 62 7.27 -5.05 3.17
CA ILE A 62 6.61 -3.73 3.14
C ILE A 62 6.23 -3.29 4.56
N GLY A 63 6.04 -4.23 5.49
CA GLY A 63 5.44 -3.98 6.79
C GLY A 63 6.23 -3.06 7.73
N GLY A 64 5.49 -2.46 8.67
CA GLY A 64 5.99 -1.43 9.57
C GLY A 64 6.37 -0.15 8.83
N PHE A 65 5.84 0.09 7.62
CA PHE A 65 6.26 1.24 6.83
C PHE A 65 5.82 2.55 7.45
N THR A 66 6.58 3.59 7.14
CA THR A 66 6.18 4.99 7.33
C THR A 66 6.16 5.71 5.99
N ILE A 67 5.09 6.47 5.73
CA ILE A 67 4.98 7.40 4.62
C ILE A 67 5.91 8.58 4.90
N LEU A 68 6.89 8.79 4.02
CA LEU A 68 7.86 9.87 4.14
C LEU A 68 7.42 11.14 3.42
N SER A 69 6.87 10.98 2.21
CA SER A 69 6.48 12.12 1.38
C SER A 69 5.44 11.73 0.34
N HIS A 70 4.55 12.67 0.05
CA HIS A 70 3.67 12.66 -1.11
C HIS A 70 4.10 13.82 -2.02
N VAL A 71 4.46 13.49 -3.26
CA VAL A 71 4.89 14.44 -4.28
C VAL A 71 3.78 14.56 -5.31
N GLU A 72 3.21 15.77 -5.45
CA GLU A 72 2.06 16.02 -6.31
C GLU A 72 2.45 16.58 -7.68
N GLY A 73 1.65 16.24 -8.70
CA GLY A 73 1.65 16.94 -9.99
C GLY A 73 2.88 16.69 -10.85
N LEU A 74 3.45 15.48 -10.78
CA LEU A 74 4.53 15.06 -11.66
C LEU A 74 3.99 14.89 -13.09
N GLU A 75 4.69 15.49 -14.04
CA GLU A 75 4.40 15.32 -15.48
C GLU A 75 5.23 14.18 -16.10
N LYS A 76 6.42 13.92 -15.55
CA LYS A 76 7.37 12.94 -16.08
C LYS A 76 8.27 12.39 -14.97
N ILE A 77 8.54 11.10 -15.04
CA ILE A 77 9.61 10.43 -14.28
C ILE A 77 10.62 9.90 -15.29
N THR A 78 11.91 9.98 -14.97
CA THR A 78 12.99 9.41 -15.79
C THR A 78 13.93 8.67 -14.86
N VAL A 79 13.95 7.35 -14.99
CA VAL A 79 14.86 6.47 -14.25
C VAL A 79 16.22 6.53 -14.95
N MET A 80 17.27 6.88 -14.21
CA MET A 80 18.63 7.02 -14.75
C MET A 80 19.48 5.78 -14.51
N ASP A 81 19.17 5.03 -13.45
CA ASP A 81 19.84 3.81 -13.06
C ASP A 81 18.82 2.68 -13.06
N GLU A 82 18.76 1.91 -14.14
CA GLU A 82 17.84 0.79 -14.32
C GLU A 82 18.31 -0.48 -13.62
N VAL A 83 19.55 -0.53 -13.11
CA VAL A 83 20.06 -1.71 -12.39
C VAL A 83 19.76 -1.66 -10.90
N GLN A 84 19.36 -0.49 -10.37
CA GLN A 84 18.87 -0.34 -9.00
C GLN A 84 17.33 -0.47 -8.97
N PRO A 85 16.78 -1.58 -8.44
CA PRO A 85 15.34 -1.80 -8.41
C PRO A 85 14.57 -0.71 -7.66
N GLU A 86 15.20 -0.05 -6.68
CA GLU A 86 14.60 1.02 -5.89
C GLU A 86 14.38 2.31 -6.70
N ALA A 87 15.04 2.45 -7.85
CA ALA A 87 14.93 3.63 -8.71
C ALA A 87 13.64 3.65 -9.55
N GLU A 88 12.99 2.49 -9.72
CA GLU A 88 11.76 2.36 -10.50
C GLU A 88 10.51 2.47 -9.61
N PRO A 89 9.64 3.46 -9.84
CA PRO A 89 8.37 3.54 -9.13
C PRO A 89 7.44 2.39 -9.52
N ILE A 90 6.82 1.79 -8.51
CA ILE A 90 5.83 0.75 -8.67
C ILE A 90 4.48 1.42 -8.97
N PRO A 91 3.75 1.01 -10.03
CA PRO A 91 2.37 1.45 -10.24
C PRO A 91 1.48 1.08 -9.06
N PHE A 92 0.59 1.98 -8.63
CA PHE A 92 -0.27 1.73 -7.46
C PHE A 92 -1.15 0.49 -7.59
N GLN A 93 -1.51 0.08 -8.82
CA GLN A 93 -2.24 -1.17 -9.08
C GLN A 93 -1.41 -2.40 -8.70
N ASP A 94 -0.14 -2.43 -9.10
CA ASP A 94 0.78 -3.53 -8.76
C ASP A 94 1.07 -3.57 -7.27
N PHE A 95 1.25 -2.41 -6.67
CA PHE A 95 1.37 -2.28 -5.21
C PHE A 95 0.11 -2.78 -4.49
N SER A 96 -1.08 -2.37 -4.95
CA SER A 96 -2.36 -2.82 -4.38
C SER A 96 -2.53 -4.34 -4.53
N ASN A 97 -2.15 -4.92 -5.66
CA ASN A 97 -2.15 -6.36 -5.87
C ASN A 97 -1.24 -7.10 -4.89
N GLN A 98 -0.05 -6.57 -4.62
CA GLN A 98 0.87 -7.16 -3.63
C GLN A 98 0.24 -7.19 -2.23
N LEU A 99 -0.41 -6.10 -1.81
CA LEU A 99 -1.11 -6.04 -0.52
C LEU A 99 -2.33 -6.96 -0.48
N LEU A 100 -3.17 -6.94 -1.52
CA LEU A 100 -4.36 -7.81 -1.62
C LEU A 100 -4.00 -9.29 -1.54
N ASN A 101 -2.93 -9.73 -2.20
CA ASN A 101 -2.50 -11.11 -2.14
C ASN A 101 -2.12 -11.54 -0.71
N ARG A 102 -1.54 -10.64 0.08
CA ARG A 102 -1.21 -10.87 1.50
C ARG A 102 -2.45 -10.91 2.37
N PHE A 103 -3.35 -9.94 2.20
CA PHE A 103 -4.59 -9.91 2.96
C PHE A 103 -5.49 -11.10 2.67
N ASN A 104 -5.63 -11.49 1.41
CA ASN A 104 -6.42 -12.66 1.02
C ASN A 104 -5.80 -13.98 1.51
N SER A 105 -4.47 -14.10 1.55
CA SER A 105 -3.85 -15.31 2.12
C SER A 105 -4.19 -15.44 3.61
N MET A 106 -4.19 -14.34 4.36
CA MET A 106 -4.57 -14.35 5.77
C MET A 106 -6.04 -14.70 5.97
N LEU A 107 -6.93 -14.09 5.19
CA LEU A 107 -8.38 -14.38 5.27
C LEU A 107 -8.67 -15.87 5.04
N ASN A 108 -8.02 -16.47 4.04
CA ASN A 108 -8.19 -17.89 3.73
C ASN A 108 -7.55 -18.82 4.77
N GLU A 109 -6.44 -18.41 5.39
CA GLU A 109 -5.81 -19.16 6.48
C GLU A 109 -6.70 -19.15 7.73
N GLU A 110 -7.36 -18.04 8.04
CA GLU A 110 -8.34 -17.95 9.14
C GLU A 110 -9.61 -18.76 8.87
N GLU A 111 -10.19 -18.72 7.66
CA GLU A 111 -11.33 -19.58 7.28
C GLU A 111 -11.02 -21.08 7.42
N HIS A 112 -9.75 -21.47 7.30
CA HIS A 112 -9.30 -22.84 7.53
C HIS A 112 -8.95 -23.15 9.00
N MET A 113 -8.77 -22.13 9.86
CA MET A 113 -8.48 -22.27 11.28
C MET A 113 -9.72 -22.16 12.19
N GLU A 114 -10.88 -21.72 11.68
CA GLU A 114 -12.16 -21.81 12.42
C GLU A 114 -12.58 -23.25 12.78
N GLU A 115 -11.88 -24.28 12.26
CA GLU A 115 -12.03 -25.68 12.68
C GLU A 115 -11.11 -26.09 13.86
N ALA A 116 -10.16 -25.25 14.28
CA ALA A 116 -9.22 -25.53 15.36
C ALA A 116 -9.32 -24.44 16.45
N GLU A 117 -9.94 -24.80 17.57
CA GLU A 117 -10.03 -23.96 18.77
C GLU A 117 -8.61 -23.51 19.24
N ASP A 118 -8.54 -22.22 19.61
CA ASP A 118 -7.53 -21.56 20.43
C ASP A 118 -6.15 -21.22 19.80
N GLU A 119 -5.96 -19.92 19.49
CA GLU A 119 -4.89 -19.01 19.97
C GLU A 119 -4.49 -17.95 18.91
N ASP A 120 -4.48 -16.68 19.34
CA ASP A 120 -3.98 -15.48 18.65
C ASP A 120 -4.65 -15.07 17.31
N MET A 121 -5.99 -15.16 17.23
CA MET A 121 -6.73 -14.44 16.18
C MET A 121 -6.55 -12.93 16.33
N LEU A 122 -6.46 -12.23 15.20
CA LEU A 122 -6.65 -10.78 15.15
C LEU A 122 -7.85 -10.43 16.04
N GLU A 123 -7.67 -9.49 17.00
CA GLU A 123 -8.80 -8.96 17.77
C GLU A 123 -9.93 -8.57 16.79
N ALA A 124 -11.20 -8.63 17.19
CA ALA A 124 -12.33 -8.37 16.28
C ALA A 124 -12.15 -7.08 15.43
N ASP A 125 -11.50 -6.06 16.00
CA ASP A 125 -11.15 -4.81 15.33
C ASP A 125 -10.15 -5.00 14.16
N GLY A 126 -9.22 -5.94 14.26
CA GLY A 126 -8.25 -6.29 13.22
C GLY A 126 -8.88 -7.04 12.03
N GLN A 127 -9.92 -7.84 12.26
CA GLN A 127 -10.65 -8.53 11.21
C GLN A 127 -11.52 -7.55 10.40
N ASP A 128 -12.20 -6.61 11.08
CA ASP A 128 -12.96 -5.55 10.43
C ASP A 128 -12.06 -4.64 9.58
N ASP A 129 -10.89 -4.26 10.10
CA ASP A 129 -9.90 -3.50 9.34
C ASP A 129 -9.38 -4.30 8.13
N LEU A 130 -9.12 -5.60 8.27
CA LEU A 130 -8.66 -6.47 7.17
C LEU A 130 -9.66 -6.49 6.01
N VAL A 131 -10.94 -6.74 6.31
CA VAL A 131 -12.02 -6.75 5.30
C VAL A 131 -12.16 -5.37 4.66
N TYR A 132 -12.08 -4.30 5.45
CA TYR A 132 -12.08 -2.93 4.93
C TYR A 132 -10.95 -2.69 3.91
N PHE A 133 -9.71 -3.02 4.26
CA PHE A 133 -8.57 -2.82 3.34
C PHE A 133 -8.66 -3.70 2.09
N ILE A 134 -9.15 -4.95 2.19
CA ILE A 134 -9.40 -5.80 1.02
C ILE A 134 -10.39 -5.12 0.07
N GLY A 135 -11.50 -4.59 0.60
CA GLY A 135 -12.52 -3.89 -0.19
C GLY A 135 -11.94 -2.66 -0.92
N GLU A 136 -11.27 -1.79 -0.17
CA GLU A 136 -10.69 -0.56 -0.72
C GLU A 136 -9.61 -0.84 -1.77
N PHE A 137 -8.67 -1.75 -1.52
CA PHE A 137 -7.63 -2.08 -2.49
C PHE A 137 -8.19 -2.79 -3.73
N THR A 138 -9.29 -3.53 -3.60
CA THR A 138 -9.98 -4.14 -4.76
C THR A 138 -10.58 -3.07 -5.67
N LEU A 139 -11.24 -2.05 -5.09
CA LEU A 139 -11.73 -0.89 -5.85
C LEU A 139 -10.58 -0.12 -6.52
N MET A 140 -9.44 0.02 -5.81
CA MET A 140 -8.19 0.60 -6.32
C MET A 140 -7.66 -0.09 -7.56
N LYS A 141 -7.57 -1.41 -7.51
CA LYS A 141 -7.11 -2.25 -8.61
C LYS A 141 -7.99 -2.08 -9.84
N ASP A 142 -9.30 -2.13 -9.67
CA ASP A 142 -10.27 -2.13 -10.78
C ASP A 142 -10.46 -0.75 -11.42
N GLY A 143 -9.80 0.29 -10.88
CA GLY A 143 -9.90 1.66 -11.39
C GLY A 143 -11.30 2.26 -11.22
N SER A 144 -12.08 1.71 -10.29
CA SER A 144 -13.44 2.14 -9.99
C SER A 144 -13.43 3.29 -8.98
N PHE A 145 -13.02 4.48 -9.47
CA PHE A 145 -13.08 5.77 -8.76
C PHE A 145 -13.97 6.77 -9.48
#